data_AF-A0A4V6A2U2-F1
#
_entry.id   AF-A0A4V6A2U2-F1
#
_cell.length_a   1.000
_cell.length_b   1.000
_cell.length_c   1.000
_cell.angle_alpha   90.00
_cell.angle_beta   90.00
_cell.angle_gamma   90.00
#
_symmetry.space_group_name_H-M   'P 1'
#
loop_
_entity.id
_entity.type
_entity.pdbx_description
1 polymer ?
#
loop_
_entity_poly.entity_id
_entity_poly.type
_entity_poly.pdbx_seq_one_letter_code
_entity_poly.pdbx_strand_id
1 'polypeptide(L)'
;MAFPSSQDAFKFPWPFPKKESFFYRLKSNMMMSAVHLLSKTLFVANINRITIRNKDVFMKLLEDRSRPFITISNHRCNIDDPLVWSILTWKEFFANIRRHRYTLAAHNICFSKALHTKCFSLGRCVPCVRGAGVKQEGMEFCLEKLDENMWVHVYPEGKVTQHPIRIKWGVARLALDAKVPPIILPIWSNGMDKVWPTEKPYYPRFGQSVEITVGEPMDMKLVIPTLTKTGKSRGERNSRI
;
A
#
# COMPACT_ATOMS: atom_id res chain seq x y z
N MET A 1 5.84 30.13 7.46
CA MET A 1 5.22 29.12 8.35
C MET A 1 6.04 27.84 8.25
N ALA A 2 6.66 27.39 9.33
CA ALA A 2 7.21 26.04 9.39
C ALA A 2 6.04 25.05 9.33
N PHE A 3 6.09 24.09 8.39
CA PHE A 3 5.14 22.99 8.42
C PHE A 3 5.37 22.21 9.73
N PRO A 4 4.32 21.90 10.51
CA PRO A 4 4.47 21.12 11.73
C PRO A 4 5.18 19.81 11.40
N SER A 5 6.08 19.36 12.28
CA SER A 5 6.75 18.08 12.08
C SER A 5 5.70 16.98 11.99
N SER A 6 5.89 15.97 11.14
CA SER A 6 4.90 14.88 11.03
C SER A 6 4.67 14.15 12.36
N GLN A 7 5.63 14.25 13.29
CA GLN A 7 5.56 13.67 14.62
C GLN A 7 4.51 14.36 15.50
N ASP A 8 4.36 15.68 15.39
CA ASP A 8 3.36 16.44 16.16
C ASP A 8 1.92 16.14 15.72
N ALA A 9 1.75 15.53 14.54
CA ALA A 9 0.44 15.15 14.02
C ALA A 9 -0.07 13.80 14.57
N PHE A 10 0.80 12.96 15.16
CA PHE A 10 0.39 11.66 15.68
C PHE A 10 -0.17 11.76 17.10
N LYS A 11 -1.41 11.29 17.27
CA LYS A 11 -2.04 11.22 18.60
C LYS A 11 -1.40 10.18 19.53
N PHE A 12 -0.75 9.17 18.96
CA PHE A 12 -0.06 8.09 19.68
C PHE A 12 1.38 7.98 19.18
N PRO A 13 2.30 7.42 19.99
CA PRO A 13 3.68 7.21 19.56
C PRO A 13 3.77 6.38 18.27
N TRP A 14 4.88 6.53 17.55
CA TRP A 14 5.19 5.75 16.36
C TRP A 14 4.97 4.24 16.62
N PRO A 15 4.11 3.55 15.84
CA PRO A 15 3.60 2.25 16.25
C PRO A 15 4.48 1.07 15.83
N PHE A 16 5.57 1.31 15.10
CA PHE A 16 6.51 0.27 14.67
C PHE A 16 7.75 0.25 15.56
N PRO A 17 8.24 -0.94 15.95
CA PRO A 17 9.50 -1.05 16.67
C PRO A 17 10.67 -0.73 15.73
N LYS A 18 11.76 -0.16 16.27
CA LYS A 18 13.01 0.06 15.53
C LYS A 18 13.60 -1.23 14.95
N LYS A 19 13.44 -2.35 15.67
CA LYS A 19 13.82 -3.69 15.23
C LYS A 19 12.70 -4.66 15.57
N GLU A 20 12.25 -5.43 14.59
CA GLU A 20 11.16 -6.38 14.78
C GLU A 20 11.63 -7.60 15.59
N SER A 21 11.06 -7.76 16.79
CA SER A 21 11.28 -8.96 17.60
C SER A 21 10.49 -10.16 17.07
N PHE A 22 10.87 -11.36 17.50
CA PHE A 22 10.11 -12.58 17.19
C PHE A 22 8.63 -12.46 17.60
N PHE A 23 8.36 -11.97 18.82
CA PHE A 23 7.00 -11.78 19.32
C PHE A 23 6.21 -10.74 18.53
N TYR A 24 6.85 -9.66 18.07
CA TYR A 24 6.20 -8.67 17.20
C TYR A 24 5.79 -9.31 15.88
N ARG A 25 6.70 -10.06 15.24
CA ARG A 25 6.44 -10.76 13.98
C ARG A 25 5.34 -11.80 14.12
N LEU A 26 5.30 -12.54 15.23
CA LEU A 26 4.22 -13.49 15.51
C LEU A 26 2.86 -12.78 15.62
N LYS A 27 2.77 -11.71 16.41
CA LYS A 27 1.54 -10.91 16.56
C LYS A 27 1.09 -10.30 15.23
N SER A 28 2.03 -9.78 14.44
CA SER A 28 1.73 -9.22 13.11
C SER A 28 1.21 -10.32 12.18
N ASN A 29 1.84 -11.49 12.14
CA ASN A 29 1.38 -12.62 11.33
C ASN A 29 -0.02 -13.12 11.74
N MET A 30 -0.32 -13.17 13.05
CA MET A 30 -1.66 -13.50 13.54
C MET A 30 -2.70 -12.47 13.08
N MET A 31 -2.42 -11.17 13.24
CA MET A 31 -3.31 -10.10 12.76
C MET A 31 -3.54 -10.18 11.25
N MET A 32 -2.46 -10.32 10.48
CA MET A 32 -2.50 -10.47 9.03
C MET A 32 -3.34 -11.69 8.60
N SER A 33 -3.20 -12.82 9.30
CA SER A 33 -3.95 -14.05 9.00
C SER A 33 -5.44 -13.89 9.33
N ALA A 34 -5.78 -13.22 10.44
CA ALA A 34 -7.15 -12.91 10.81
C ALA A 34 -7.82 -11.96 9.80
N VAL A 35 -7.13 -10.91 9.39
CA VAL A 35 -7.62 -9.97 8.36
C VAL A 35 -7.80 -10.66 7.01
N HIS A 36 -6.84 -11.50 6.60
CA HIS A 36 -6.95 -12.28 5.36
C HIS A 36 -8.14 -13.26 5.43
N LEU A 37 -8.33 -13.96 6.55
CA LEU A 37 -9.48 -14.84 6.78
C LEU A 37 -10.80 -14.09 6.59
N LEU A 38 -10.98 -12.98 7.33
CA LEU A 38 -12.21 -12.18 7.32
C LEU A 38 -12.51 -11.54 5.96
N SER A 39 -11.48 -11.20 5.20
CA SER A 39 -11.65 -10.64 3.86
C SER A 39 -12.03 -11.73 2.86
N LYS A 40 -11.36 -12.89 2.98
CA LYS A 40 -11.58 -14.02 2.08
C LYS A 40 -12.96 -14.64 2.25
N THR A 41 -13.55 -14.62 3.46
CA THR A 41 -14.94 -15.08 3.68
C THR A 41 -15.96 -14.30 2.86
N LEU A 42 -15.69 -13.05 2.47
CA LEU A 42 -16.58 -12.28 1.59
C LEU A 42 -16.60 -12.79 0.15
N PHE A 43 -15.65 -13.65 -0.24
CA PHE A 43 -15.52 -14.22 -1.59
C PHE A 43 -15.57 -15.76 -1.61
N VAL A 44 -15.59 -16.42 -0.45
CA VAL A 44 -15.73 -17.87 -0.35
C VAL A 44 -17.11 -18.30 -0.87
N ALA A 45 -17.16 -19.50 -1.47
CA ALA A 45 -18.39 -20.09 -2.02
C ALA A 45 -19.13 -19.16 -3.02
N ASN A 46 -18.41 -18.26 -3.70
CA ASN A 46 -18.96 -17.28 -4.63
C ASN A 46 -20.03 -16.34 -4.03
N ILE A 47 -20.01 -16.11 -2.70
CA ILE A 47 -20.88 -15.10 -2.06
C ILE A 47 -20.68 -13.73 -2.72
N ASN A 48 -19.44 -13.38 -3.02
CA ASN A 48 -19.09 -12.41 -4.04
C ASN A 48 -18.08 -13.06 -4.99
N ARG A 49 -18.05 -12.60 -6.25
CA ARG A 49 -17.09 -13.06 -7.25
C ARG A 49 -15.90 -12.12 -7.32
N ILE A 50 -14.69 -12.66 -7.27
CA ILE A 50 -13.46 -11.92 -7.55
C ILE A 50 -12.73 -12.56 -8.72
N THR A 51 -12.43 -11.78 -9.75
CA THR A 51 -11.69 -12.23 -10.93
C THR A 51 -10.44 -11.39 -11.07
N ILE A 52 -9.30 -12.05 -11.28
CA ILE A 52 -8.01 -11.39 -11.45
C ILE A 52 -7.41 -11.72 -12.81
N ARG A 53 -6.95 -10.70 -13.53
CA ARG A 53 -6.16 -10.81 -14.75
C ARG A 53 -4.68 -10.63 -14.44
N ASN A 54 -3.84 -11.42 -15.09
CA ASN A 54 -2.37 -11.38 -15.01
C ASN A 54 -1.83 -11.58 -13.57
N LYS A 55 -2.47 -12.47 -12.80
CA LYS A 55 -2.05 -12.78 -11.41
C LYS A 55 -0.61 -13.31 -11.37
N ASP A 56 -0.21 -14.07 -12.39
CA ASP A 56 1.13 -14.63 -12.55
C ASP A 56 2.23 -13.56 -12.53
N VAL A 57 2.00 -12.39 -13.14
CA VAL A 57 2.91 -11.25 -13.12
C VAL A 57 3.17 -10.78 -11.69
N PHE A 58 2.10 -10.62 -10.91
CA PHE A 58 2.20 -10.25 -9.50
C PHE A 58 2.91 -11.34 -8.68
N MET A 59 2.55 -12.61 -8.86
CA MET A 59 3.14 -13.73 -8.14
C MET A 59 4.65 -13.85 -8.41
N LYS A 60 5.07 -13.70 -9.68
CA LYS A 60 6.48 -13.70 -10.07
C LYS A 60 7.28 -12.63 -9.33
N LEU A 61 6.74 -11.42 -9.20
CA LEU A 61 7.40 -10.33 -8.47
C LEU A 61 7.42 -10.56 -6.96
N LEU A 62 6.35 -11.11 -6.39
CA LEU A 62 6.27 -11.43 -4.98
C LEU A 62 7.28 -12.52 -4.57
N GLU A 63 7.48 -13.50 -5.45
CA GLU A 63 8.42 -14.60 -5.28
C GLU A 63 9.86 -14.19 -5.56
N ASP A 64 10.11 -13.29 -6.53
CA ASP A 64 11.44 -12.77 -6.85
C ASP A 64 12.04 -11.94 -5.71
N ARG A 65 13.05 -12.50 -5.04
CA ARG A 65 13.78 -11.87 -3.93
C ARG A 65 15.02 -11.09 -4.38
N SER A 66 15.22 -10.84 -5.67
CA SER A 66 16.38 -10.07 -6.14
C SER A 66 16.27 -8.56 -5.87
N ARG A 67 15.04 -8.02 -5.76
CA ARG A 67 14.80 -6.59 -5.57
C ARG A 67 13.41 -6.27 -4.99
N PRO A 68 13.23 -5.12 -4.33
CA PRO A 68 11.93 -4.71 -3.83
C PRO A 68 10.99 -4.31 -4.96
N PHE A 69 9.70 -4.25 -4.65
CA PHE A 69 8.68 -3.74 -5.56
C PHE A 69 7.60 -2.96 -4.82
N ILE A 70 6.98 -2.03 -5.57
CA ILE A 70 5.88 -1.20 -5.11
C ILE A 70 4.66 -1.57 -5.95
N THR A 71 3.56 -1.95 -5.32
CA THR A 71 2.28 -2.03 -6.02
C THR A 71 1.52 -0.71 -5.86
N ILE A 72 0.94 -0.21 -6.94
CA ILE A 72 0.05 0.96 -6.91
C ILE A 72 -1.36 0.55 -7.32
N SER A 73 -2.38 1.03 -6.62
CA SER A 73 -3.79 0.76 -6.98
C SER A 73 -4.67 1.99 -6.83
N ASN A 74 -5.72 2.08 -7.63
CA ASN A 74 -6.85 2.96 -7.33
C ASN A 74 -7.57 2.52 -6.03
N HIS A 75 -8.29 3.44 -5.39
CA HIS A 75 -8.93 3.25 -4.08
C HIS A 75 -10.44 3.50 -4.18
N ARG A 76 -11.23 2.43 -4.13
CA ARG A 76 -12.69 2.39 -4.32
C ARG A 76 -13.48 2.18 -3.03
N CYS A 77 -12.95 1.55 -1.99
CA CYS A 77 -13.59 1.48 -0.68
C CYS A 77 -12.59 1.55 0.48
N ASN A 78 -13.05 1.84 1.71
CA ASN A 78 -12.17 2.02 2.88
C ASN A 78 -11.50 0.72 3.38
N ILE A 79 -11.88 -0.45 2.85
CA ILE A 79 -11.25 -1.74 3.14
C ILE A 79 -10.66 -2.39 1.89
N ASP A 80 -10.30 -1.62 0.85
CA ASP A 80 -9.69 -2.18 -0.36
C ASP A 80 -8.46 -3.01 -0.06
N ASP A 81 -7.57 -2.53 0.81
CA ASP A 81 -6.30 -3.21 1.06
C ASP A 81 -6.51 -4.67 1.49
N PRO A 82 -7.30 -4.98 2.53
CA PRO A 82 -7.53 -6.37 2.88
C PRO A 82 -8.37 -7.14 1.84
N LEU A 83 -9.31 -6.50 1.12
CA LEU A 83 -10.12 -7.17 0.09
C LEU A 83 -9.33 -7.55 -1.17
N VAL A 84 -8.52 -6.64 -1.72
CA VAL A 84 -7.70 -6.88 -2.92
C VAL A 84 -6.82 -8.11 -2.74
N TRP A 85 -6.24 -8.31 -1.55
CA TRP A 85 -5.36 -9.46 -1.29
C TRP A 85 -6.10 -10.78 -1.07
N SER A 86 -7.43 -10.82 -1.15
CA SER A 86 -8.22 -12.06 -1.16
C SER A 86 -7.98 -12.91 -2.43
N ILE A 87 -7.32 -12.34 -3.45
CA ILE A 87 -6.83 -13.05 -4.64
C ILE A 87 -5.78 -14.13 -4.32
N LEU A 88 -5.11 -14.03 -3.16
CA LEU A 88 -4.13 -15.00 -2.72
C LEU A 88 -4.85 -16.23 -2.16
N THR A 89 -4.45 -17.41 -2.63
CA THR A 89 -4.78 -18.66 -1.97
C THR A 89 -4.10 -18.74 -0.60
N TRP A 90 -4.60 -19.62 0.27
CA TRP A 90 -3.97 -19.82 1.58
C TRP A 90 -2.49 -20.24 1.47
N LYS A 91 -2.17 -21.10 0.49
CA LYS A 91 -0.79 -21.52 0.22
C LYS A 91 0.09 -20.32 -0.17
N GLU A 92 -0.35 -19.50 -1.11
CA GLU A 92 0.40 -18.32 -1.56
C GLU A 92 0.54 -17.27 -0.44
N PHE A 93 -0.52 -17.05 0.34
CA PHE A 93 -0.51 -16.13 1.48
C PHE A 93 0.51 -16.56 2.54
N PHE A 94 0.47 -17.81 3.00
CA PHE A 94 1.38 -18.28 4.04
C PHE A 94 2.83 -18.43 3.55
N ALA A 95 3.04 -18.82 2.28
CA ALA A 95 4.37 -18.84 1.68
C ALA A 95 5.00 -17.43 1.66
N ASN A 96 4.19 -16.38 1.53
CA ASN A 96 4.65 -15.00 1.39
C ASN A 96 4.36 -14.10 2.59
N ILE A 97 3.80 -14.62 3.69
CA ILE A 97 3.38 -13.82 4.86
C ILE A 97 4.53 -12.97 5.43
N ARG A 98 5.77 -13.47 5.34
CA ARG A 98 6.96 -12.76 5.81
C ARG A 98 7.36 -11.57 4.93
N ARG A 99 6.97 -11.52 3.65
CA ARG A 99 7.20 -10.40 2.71
C ARG A 99 5.92 -9.67 2.31
N HIS A 100 4.80 -9.98 2.95
CA HIS A 100 3.54 -9.32 2.64
C HIS A 100 3.59 -7.80 2.86
N ARG A 101 2.76 -7.07 2.11
CA ARG A 101 2.82 -5.61 1.95
C ARG A 101 2.84 -4.81 3.24
N TYR A 102 3.62 -3.73 3.23
CA TYR A 102 3.41 -2.53 4.03
C TYR A 102 2.61 -1.51 3.22
N THR A 103 1.52 -0.97 3.77
CA THR A 103 0.60 -0.08 3.03
C THR A 103 0.45 1.26 3.74
N LEU A 104 0.51 2.37 3.01
CA LEU A 104 0.32 3.71 3.60
C LEU A 104 -1.16 3.94 3.94
N ALA A 105 -1.43 4.36 5.18
CA ALA A 105 -2.77 4.56 5.70
C ALA A 105 -2.91 5.93 6.40
N ALA A 106 -4.06 6.58 6.24
CA ALA A 106 -4.27 7.93 6.76
C ALA A 106 -4.24 7.95 8.31
N HIS A 107 -3.31 8.71 8.88
CA HIS A 107 -3.11 8.79 10.34
C HIS A 107 -4.40 9.15 11.10
N ASN A 108 -5.15 10.15 10.62
CA ASN A 108 -6.35 10.67 11.27
C ASN A 108 -7.56 9.72 11.19
N ILE A 109 -7.48 8.64 10.40
CA ILE A 109 -8.54 7.64 10.26
C ILE A 109 -8.13 6.36 10.99
N CYS A 110 -7.03 5.75 10.55
CA CYS A 110 -6.57 4.44 11.01
C CYS A 110 -5.85 4.48 12.37
N PHE A 111 -5.34 5.65 12.79
CA PHE A 111 -4.49 5.79 13.99
C PHE A 111 -5.09 6.79 15.01
N SER A 112 -6.41 6.92 15.02
CA SER A 112 -7.18 7.84 15.88
C SER A 112 -7.44 7.31 17.29
N LYS A 113 -7.29 5.99 17.52
CA LYS A 113 -7.49 5.31 18.80
C LYS A 113 -6.35 4.31 19.05
N ALA A 114 -5.96 4.10 20.31
CA ALA A 114 -4.84 3.22 20.65
C ALA A 114 -5.02 1.78 20.13
N LEU A 115 -6.23 1.23 20.26
CA LEU A 115 -6.56 -0.09 19.72
C LEU A 115 -6.44 -0.14 18.19
N HIS A 116 -6.95 0.88 17.49
CA HIS A 116 -6.84 0.96 16.03
C HIS A 116 -5.38 1.05 15.61
N THR A 117 -4.61 1.94 16.24
CA THR A 117 -3.17 2.10 16.01
C THR A 117 -2.44 0.76 16.09
N LYS A 118 -2.71 -0.02 17.14
CA LYS A 118 -2.12 -1.36 17.32
C LYS A 118 -2.58 -2.36 16.25
N CYS A 119 -3.87 -2.41 15.93
CA CYS A 119 -4.39 -3.36 14.94
C CYS A 119 -3.87 -3.04 13.53
N PHE A 120 -3.93 -1.77 13.12
CA PHE A 120 -3.45 -1.33 11.81
C PHE A 120 -1.93 -1.50 11.67
N SER A 121 -1.12 -1.19 12.69
CA SER A 121 0.33 -1.41 12.60
C SER A 121 0.71 -2.90 12.55
N LEU A 122 0.03 -3.75 13.32
CA LEU A 122 0.20 -5.21 13.23
C LEU A 122 -0.25 -5.76 11.87
N GLY A 123 -1.26 -5.13 11.25
CA GLY A 123 -1.69 -5.36 9.86
C GLY A 123 -0.77 -4.73 8.81
N ARG A 124 0.39 -4.18 9.22
CA ARG A 124 1.40 -3.52 8.37
C ARG A 124 0.90 -2.27 7.64
N CYS A 125 -0.10 -1.59 8.20
CA CYS A 125 -0.49 -0.27 7.75
C CYS A 125 0.41 0.78 8.39
N VAL A 126 0.99 1.65 7.56
CA VAL A 126 1.98 2.66 7.93
C VAL A 126 1.31 4.02 8.03
N PRO A 127 1.37 4.72 9.17
CA PRO A 127 0.77 6.04 9.31
C PRO A 127 1.30 7.05 8.30
N CYS A 128 0.40 7.75 7.61
CA CYS A 128 0.72 8.83 6.69
C CYS A 128 -0.09 10.08 7.02
N VAL A 129 0.61 11.20 7.17
CA VAL A 129 0.05 12.53 7.44
C VAL A 129 -0.26 13.21 6.11
N ARG A 130 -1.56 13.39 5.84
CA ARG A 130 -2.02 14.11 4.64
C ARG A 130 -1.66 15.58 4.79
N GLY A 131 -1.08 16.17 3.73
CA GLY A 131 -0.67 17.57 3.71
C GLY A 131 0.74 17.85 4.23
N ALA A 132 1.38 16.89 4.93
CA ALA A 132 2.75 17.06 5.44
C ALA A 132 3.86 16.94 4.38
N GLY A 133 3.50 16.70 3.11
CA GLY A 133 4.46 16.44 2.03
C GLY A 133 5.00 15.00 2.06
N VAL A 134 5.99 14.69 1.20
CA VAL A 134 6.53 13.32 1.08
C VAL A 134 7.71 13.04 2.03
N LYS A 135 8.27 14.08 2.65
CA LYS A 135 9.35 13.95 3.64
C LYS A 135 8.70 13.84 5.01
N GLN A 136 8.27 12.63 5.35
CA GLN A 136 7.57 12.32 6.59
C GLN A 136 7.91 10.91 7.05
N GLU A 137 7.73 10.67 8.34
CA GLU A 137 8.14 9.42 9.01
C GLU A 137 7.58 8.16 8.33
N GLY A 138 6.31 8.17 7.91
CA GLY A 138 5.71 7.03 7.19
C GLY A 138 6.34 6.73 5.83
N MET A 139 6.81 7.76 5.11
CA MET A 139 7.49 7.57 3.83
C MET A 139 8.91 7.07 4.03
N GLU A 140 9.62 7.59 5.04
CA GLU A 140 10.96 7.12 5.41
C GLU A 140 10.92 5.65 5.88
N PHE A 141 9.92 5.26 6.68
CA PHE A 141 9.72 3.85 7.04
C PHE A 141 9.43 2.97 5.82
N CYS A 142 8.65 3.43 4.85
CA CYS A 142 8.47 2.69 3.60
C CYS A 142 9.77 2.55 2.80
N LEU A 143 10.65 3.55 2.79
CA LEU A 143 11.99 3.45 2.19
C LEU A 143 12.84 2.39 2.91
N GLU A 144 12.85 2.38 4.25
CA GLU A 144 13.54 1.35 5.04
C GLU A 144 13.04 -0.06 4.66
N LYS A 145 11.73 -0.23 4.50
CA LYS A 145 11.16 -1.52 4.06
C LYS A 145 11.53 -1.89 2.64
N LEU A 146 11.57 -0.95 1.70
CA LEU A 146 12.09 -1.23 0.35
C LEU A 146 13.56 -1.64 0.38
N ASP A 147 14.38 -0.99 1.22
CA ASP A 147 15.78 -1.35 1.40
C ASP A 147 15.98 -2.74 2.05
N GLU A 148 15.04 -3.16 2.90
CA GLU A 148 14.93 -4.55 3.42
C GLU A 148 14.39 -5.53 2.36
N ASN A 149 14.26 -5.12 1.10
CA ASN A 149 13.71 -5.90 -0.01
C ASN A 149 12.25 -6.35 0.23
N MET A 150 11.49 -5.53 0.95
CA MET A 150 10.08 -5.78 1.22
C MET A 150 9.19 -5.20 0.13
N TRP A 151 7.92 -5.58 0.21
CA TRP A 151 6.87 -5.09 -0.66
C TRP A 151 6.13 -3.92 0.00
N VAL A 152 6.02 -2.80 -0.73
CA VAL A 152 5.19 -1.64 -0.34
C VAL A 152 3.98 -1.53 -1.26
N HIS A 153 2.81 -1.26 -0.69
CA HIS A 153 1.58 -0.95 -1.42
C HIS A 153 1.18 0.51 -1.21
N VAL A 154 0.76 1.19 -2.27
CA VAL A 154 0.34 2.58 -2.21
C VAL A 154 -0.96 2.77 -2.99
N TYR A 155 -1.90 3.51 -2.39
CA TYR A 155 -3.05 4.08 -3.08
C TYR A 155 -2.75 5.53 -3.44
N PRO A 156 -2.19 5.84 -4.63
CA PRO A 156 -1.67 7.17 -4.92
C PRO A 156 -2.78 8.20 -5.14
N GLU A 157 -4.05 7.79 -5.25
CA GLU A 157 -5.21 8.70 -5.16
C GLU A 157 -5.28 9.39 -3.78
N GLY A 158 -4.79 8.73 -2.72
CA GLY A 158 -4.69 9.29 -1.36
C GLY A 158 -6.01 9.41 -0.60
N LYS A 159 -7.14 9.07 -1.23
CA LYS A 159 -8.48 8.96 -0.64
C LYS A 159 -9.31 7.93 -1.42
N VAL A 160 -10.36 7.41 -0.77
CA VAL A 160 -11.39 6.63 -1.46
C VAL A 160 -12.14 7.55 -2.43
N THR A 161 -12.30 7.11 -3.68
CA THR A 161 -13.00 7.85 -4.73
C THR A 161 -13.56 6.91 -5.79
N GLN A 162 -14.74 7.21 -6.31
CA GLN A 162 -15.36 6.42 -7.39
C GLN A 162 -14.68 6.67 -8.74
N HIS A 163 -14.26 7.92 -8.98
CA HIS A 163 -13.65 8.33 -10.22
C HIS A 163 -12.14 8.47 -10.08
N PRO A 164 -11.37 8.19 -11.15
CA PRO A 164 -9.94 8.43 -11.16
C PRO A 164 -9.64 9.90 -10.90
N ILE A 165 -8.66 10.17 -10.06
CA ILE A 165 -8.20 11.53 -9.75
C ILE A 165 -6.70 11.64 -10.01
N ARG A 166 -6.21 12.88 -10.07
CA ARG A 166 -4.77 13.13 -10.14
C ARG A 166 -4.06 12.43 -8.98
N ILE A 167 -3.15 11.52 -9.32
CA ILE A 167 -2.35 10.78 -8.36
C ILE A 167 -1.29 11.68 -7.68
N LYS A 168 -0.98 11.35 -6.43
CA LYS A 168 0.08 11.99 -5.65
C LYS A 168 1.44 11.40 -6.05
N TRP A 169 2.47 12.23 -5.99
CA TRP A 169 3.82 11.90 -6.45
C TRP A 169 4.67 11.11 -5.42
N GLY A 170 4.08 10.69 -4.29
CA GLY A 170 4.80 9.95 -3.24
C GLY A 170 5.45 8.64 -3.74
N VAL A 171 4.84 7.98 -4.72
CA VAL A 171 5.43 6.78 -5.35
C VAL A 171 6.74 7.10 -6.06
N ALA A 172 6.82 8.25 -6.74
CA ALA A 172 8.04 8.69 -7.41
C ALA A 172 9.16 8.98 -6.40
N ARG A 173 8.82 9.56 -5.24
CA ARG A 173 9.75 9.72 -4.12
C ARG A 173 10.30 8.36 -3.66
N LEU A 174 9.43 7.37 -3.42
CA LEU A 174 9.87 6.03 -3.01
C LEU A 174 10.79 5.37 -4.05
N ALA A 175 10.46 5.51 -5.33
CA ALA A 175 11.24 4.93 -6.41
C ALA A 175 12.61 5.57 -6.58
N LEU A 176 12.72 6.89 -6.40
CA LEU A 176 13.97 7.64 -6.57
C LEU A 176 14.91 7.51 -5.38
N ASP A 177 14.38 7.39 -4.16
CA ASP A 177 15.18 7.43 -2.94
C ASP A 177 15.50 6.05 -2.36
N ALA A 178 14.85 4.97 -2.83
CA ALA A 178 15.20 3.61 -2.44
C ALA A 178 16.63 3.25 -2.88
N LYS A 179 17.39 2.52 -2.06
CA LYS A 179 18.78 2.14 -2.38
C LYS A 179 18.87 1.28 -3.64
N VAL A 180 17.92 0.36 -3.80
CA VAL A 180 17.76 -0.45 -4.99
C VAL A 180 16.51 0.03 -5.72
N PRO A 181 16.62 0.51 -6.97
CA PRO A 181 15.46 0.94 -7.75
C PRO A 181 14.39 -0.16 -7.82
N PRO A 182 13.17 0.09 -7.30
CA PRO A 182 12.14 -0.94 -7.20
C PRO A 182 11.47 -1.18 -8.55
N ILE A 183 10.78 -2.29 -8.67
CA ILE A 183 9.78 -2.47 -9.74
C ILE A 183 8.46 -1.82 -9.29
N ILE A 184 7.82 -1.03 -10.13
CA ILE A 184 6.46 -0.52 -9.87
C ILE A 184 5.47 -1.40 -10.63
N LEU A 185 4.50 -1.97 -9.92
CA LEU A 185 3.43 -2.79 -10.48
C LEU A 185 2.07 -2.09 -10.35
N PRO A 186 1.49 -1.59 -11.44
CA PRO A 186 0.16 -1.01 -11.42
C PRO A 186 -0.91 -2.10 -11.31
N ILE A 187 -1.90 -1.85 -10.46
CA ILE A 187 -3.09 -2.68 -10.26
C ILE A 187 -4.30 -1.78 -10.44
N TRP A 188 -5.31 -2.29 -11.13
CA TRP A 188 -6.61 -1.64 -11.23
C TRP A 188 -7.69 -2.52 -10.63
N SER A 189 -8.54 -1.95 -9.79
CA SER A 189 -9.67 -2.66 -9.17
C SER A 189 -11.00 -2.01 -9.52
N ASN A 190 -11.98 -2.82 -9.90
CA ASN A 190 -13.35 -2.41 -10.19
C ASN A 190 -14.34 -3.21 -9.34
N GLY A 191 -15.38 -2.54 -8.82
CA GLY A 191 -16.48 -3.17 -8.08
C GLY A 191 -16.26 -3.40 -6.58
N MET A 192 -15.13 -2.98 -6.00
CA MET A 192 -14.89 -3.10 -4.56
C MET A 192 -15.89 -2.28 -3.73
N ASP A 193 -16.26 -1.10 -4.22
CA ASP A 193 -17.30 -0.22 -3.67
C ASP A 193 -18.69 -0.87 -3.65
N LYS A 194 -18.93 -1.87 -4.52
CA LYS A 194 -20.17 -2.65 -4.51
C LYS A 194 -20.18 -3.70 -3.41
N VAL A 195 -19.04 -4.32 -3.11
CA VAL A 195 -18.88 -5.29 -2.00
C VAL A 195 -18.91 -4.58 -0.65
N TRP A 196 -18.29 -3.40 -0.58
CA TRP A 196 -18.24 -2.61 0.64
C TRP A 196 -18.52 -1.12 0.36
N PRO A 197 -19.60 -0.54 0.91
CA PRO A 197 -20.02 0.80 0.58
C PRO A 197 -19.02 1.86 1.02
N THR A 198 -18.90 2.93 0.23
CA THR A 198 -18.02 4.07 0.50
C THR A 198 -18.57 5.01 1.58
N GLU A 199 -19.87 4.98 1.78
CA GLU A 199 -20.60 5.82 2.73
C GLU A 199 -21.23 4.96 3.83
N LYS A 200 -21.56 5.62 4.95
CA LYS A 200 -22.22 4.96 6.07
C LYS A 200 -23.69 4.66 5.73
N PRO A 201 -24.28 3.59 6.27
CA PRO A 201 -23.65 2.60 7.15
C PRO A 201 -22.70 1.67 6.39
N TYR A 202 -21.62 1.24 7.05
CA TYR A 202 -20.67 0.27 6.50
C TYR A 202 -21.15 -1.15 6.80
N TYR A 203 -21.40 -1.94 5.76
CA TYR A 203 -21.83 -3.33 5.87
C TYR A 203 -21.41 -4.13 4.64
N PRO A 204 -21.13 -5.44 4.78
CA PRO A 204 -20.81 -6.27 3.62
C PRO A 204 -22.04 -6.44 2.73
N ARG A 205 -21.84 -6.33 1.42
CA ARG A 205 -22.83 -6.64 0.40
C ARG A 205 -22.44 -7.94 -0.30
N PHE A 206 -23.44 -8.67 -0.74
CA PHE A 206 -23.30 -9.99 -1.34
C PHE A 206 -23.83 -10.00 -2.79
N GLY A 207 -23.48 -11.02 -3.55
CA GLY A 207 -23.86 -11.19 -4.97
C GLY A 207 -23.13 -10.27 -5.93
N GLN A 208 -22.07 -9.58 -5.49
CA GLN A 208 -21.33 -8.61 -6.29
C GLN A 208 -20.16 -9.24 -7.03
N SER A 209 -19.68 -8.56 -8.07
CA SER A 209 -18.50 -8.97 -8.84
C SER A 209 -17.42 -7.90 -8.78
N VAL A 210 -16.19 -8.35 -8.50
CA VAL A 210 -14.98 -7.56 -8.45
C VAL A 210 -14.03 -8.04 -9.53
N GLU A 211 -13.46 -7.11 -10.27
CA GLU A 211 -12.41 -7.37 -11.25
C GLU A 211 -11.13 -6.66 -10.83
N ILE A 212 -10.02 -7.40 -10.82
CA ILE A 212 -8.68 -6.88 -10.56
C ILE A 212 -7.82 -7.14 -11.79
N THR A 213 -7.19 -6.10 -12.31
CA THR A 213 -6.26 -6.22 -13.44
C THR A 213 -4.87 -5.83 -12.96
N VAL A 214 -3.92 -6.77 -13.08
CA VAL A 214 -2.50 -6.50 -12.88
C VAL A 214 -1.93 -6.03 -14.21
N GLY A 215 -1.34 -4.84 -14.22
CA GLY A 215 -0.72 -4.25 -15.41
C GLY A 215 0.74 -4.68 -15.58
N GLU A 216 1.41 -4.04 -16.52
CA GLU A 216 2.81 -4.33 -16.84
C GLU A 216 3.77 -3.78 -15.77
N PRO A 217 4.76 -4.56 -15.32
CA PRO A 217 5.78 -4.08 -14.39
C PRO A 217 6.66 -3.00 -15.03
N MET A 218 6.88 -1.91 -14.31
CA MET A 218 7.80 -0.84 -14.70
C MET A 218 9.11 -0.96 -13.91
N ASP A 219 10.22 -1.24 -14.59
CA ASP A 219 11.54 -1.31 -13.95
C ASP A 219 12.14 0.09 -13.77
N MET A 220 12.17 0.58 -12.53
CA MET A 220 12.72 1.91 -12.24
C MET A 220 14.22 2.01 -12.46
N LYS A 221 14.95 0.89 -12.48
CA LYS A 221 16.36 0.88 -12.88
C LYS A 221 16.56 1.34 -14.33
N LEU A 222 15.59 1.05 -15.20
CA LEU A 222 15.61 1.46 -16.61
C LEU A 222 15.02 2.86 -16.81
N VAL A 223 13.97 3.20 -16.07
CA VAL A 223 13.24 4.47 -16.22
C VAL A 223 13.99 5.65 -15.59
N ILE A 224 14.56 5.51 -14.38
CA ILE A 224 15.19 6.64 -13.68
C ILE A 224 16.31 7.30 -14.53
N PRO A 225 17.24 6.56 -15.15
CA PRO A 225 18.30 7.16 -15.96
C PRO A 225 17.80 7.98 -17.16
N THR A 226 16.65 7.64 -17.76
CA THR A 226 16.10 8.37 -18.91
C THR A 226 15.49 9.70 -18.50
N LEU A 227 14.95 9.78 -17.28
CA LEU A 227 14.44 11.03 -16.69
C LEU A 227 15.56 12.03 -16.42
N THR A 228 16.74 11.55 -16.00
CA THR A 228 17.90 12.42 -15.74
C THR A 228 18.51 12.99 -17.01
N LYS A 229 18.45 12.26 -18.13
CA LYS A 229 18.95 12.71 -19.45
C LYS A 229 18.04 13.73 -20.11
N THR A 230 16.73 13.65 -19.85
CA THR A 230 15.72 14.57 -20.40
C THR A 230 15.46 15.79 -19.50
N GLY A 231 15.87 15.72 -18.23
CA GLY A 231 15.76 16.82 -17.27
C GLY A 231 16.90 17.83 -17.39
N LYS A 232 16.57 19.05 -17.84
CA LYS A 232 17.37 20.26 -17.56
C LYS A 232 17.83 20.27 -16.10
N SER A 233 19.08 20.66 -15.88
CA SER A 233 19.76 20.59 -14.60
C SER A 233 18.93 21.19 -13.46
N ARG A 234 19.13 20.64 -12.25
CA ARG A 234 18.41 20.98 -11.01
C ARG A 234 18.46 22.47 -10.62
N GLY A 235 19.25 23.30 -11.30
CA GLY A 235 19.39 24.74 -11.09
C GLY A 235 18.38 25.64 -11.83
N GLU A 236 17.70 25.17 -12.89
CA GLU A 236 16.83 26.06 -13.70
C GLU A 236 15.40 26.23 -13.18
N ARG A 237 15.01 25.55 -12.09
CA ARG A 237 13.63 25.61 -11.56
C ARG A 237 13.33 26.77 -10.60
N ASN A 238 14.32 27.58 -10.24
CA ASN A 238 14.14 28.71 -9.32
C ASN A 238 13.97 30.08 -10.02
N SER A 239 13.93 30.16 -11.35
CA SER A 239 13.89 31.44 -12.07
C SER A 239 12.55 31.80 -12.71
N ARG A 240 11.48 31.05 -12.43
CA ARG A 240 10.13 31.37 -12.92
C ARG A 240 9.11 31.16 -11.81
N ILE A 241 9.09 32.12 -10.88
CA ILE A 241 7.88 32.52 -10.16
C ILE A 241 7.18 33.54 -11.05
#